data_AF-A0A956R2K4-F1
#
_entry.id   AF-A0A956R2K4-F1
#
_cell.length_a   1.000
_cell.length_b   1.000
_cell.length_c   1.000
_cell.angle_alpha   90.00
_cell.angle_beta   90.00
_cell.angle_gamma   90.00
#
_symmetry.space_group_name_H-M   'P 1'
#
loop_
_entity.id
_entity.type
_entity.pdbx_description
1 polymer ?
#
loop_
_entity_poly.entity_id
_entity_poly.type
_entity_poly.pdbx_seq_one_letter_code
_entity_poly.pdbx_strand_id
1 'polypeptide(L)' 'KIKRYFSDPLKVNCTFSVEKINHIAQFDVTLRNGLQLHSSETTENMYSSIDMALAKMERQVRRYKARIT' A
#
# COMPACT_ATOMS: atom_id res chain seq x y z
N LYS A 1 2.82 7.00 12.13
CA LYS A 1 4.07 7.02 11.31
C LYS A 1 3.84 7.17 9.79
N ILE A 2 2.63 6.96 9.25
CA ILE A 2 2.35 6.96 7.80
C ILE A 2 2.13 8.36 7.18
N LYS A 3 1.77 9.38 7.97
CA LYS A 3 1.52 10.75 7.46
C LYS A 3 2.73 11.46 6.83
N ARG A 4 3.96 10.99 7.04
CA ARG A 4 5.19 11.71 6.64
C ARG A 4 5.66 11.40 5.20
N TYR A 5 5.08 10.40 4.55
CA TYR A 5 5.41 10.03 3.16
C TYR A 5 4.36 10.44 2.12
N PHE A 6 3.17 10.82 2.58
CA PHE A 6 2.00 11.13 1.76
C PHE A 6 1.80 12.64 1.62
N SER A 7 2.77 13.35 1.05
CA SER A 7 2.63 14.78 0.78
C SER A 7 1.53 15.08 -0.26
N ASP A 8 1.16 14.12 -1.13
CA ASP A 8 0.13 14.31 -2.19
C ASP A 8 -0.50 13.00 -2.75
N PRO A 9 -0.95 11.99 -1.97
CA PRO A 9 -1.86 11.00 -2.53
C PRO A 9 -3.24 11.65 -2.77
N LEU A 10 -3.79 11.49 -3.97
CA LEU A 10 -5.13 11.97 -4.30
C LEU A 10 -6.20 11.11 -3.60
N LYS A 11 -5.94 9.80 -3.52
CA LYS A 11 -6.84 8.82 -2.89
C LYS A 11 -6.06 7.64 -2.38
N VAL A 12 -6.39 7.16 -1.19
CA VAL A 12 -5.87 5.91 -0.62
C VAL A 12 -7.08 5.07 -0.22
N ASN A 13 -7.21 3.88 -0.80
CA ASN A 13 -8.18 2.88 -0.41
C ASN A 13 -7.44 1.73 0.24
N CYS A 14 -7.94 1.27 1.39
CA CYS A 14 -7.43 0.10 2.08
C CYS A 14 -8.59 -0.88 2.23
N THR A 15 -8.45 -2.08 1.67
CA THR A 15 -9.45 -3.15 1.75
C THR A 15 -8.86 -4.30 2.53
N PHE A 16 -9.52 -4.69 3.61
CA PHE A 16 -9.14 -5.82 4.43
C PHE A 16 -10.21 -6.90 4.31
N SER A 17 -9.81 -8.09 3.91
CA SER A 17 -10.68 -9.25 3.78
C SER A 17 -10.10 -10.43 4.54
N VAL A 18 -10.96 -11.25 5.14
CA VAL A 18 -10.54 -12.47 5.84
C VAL A 18 -11.25 -13.65 5.20
N GLU A 19 -10.47 -14.55 4.61
CA GLU A 19 -10.95 -15.79 4.01
C GLU A 19 -10.44 -16.98 4.83
N LYS A 20 -11.31 -17.49 5.72
CA LYS A 20 -11.00 -18.56 6.68
C LYS A 20 -9.82 -18.21 7.60
N ILE A 21 -8.60 -18.62 7.21
CA ILE A 21 -7.34 -18.42 7.95
C ILE A 21 -6.46 -17.35 7.26
N ASN A 22 -6.77 -17.03 6.00
CA ASN A 22 -6.02 -16.08 5.21
C ASN A 22 -6.54 -14.67 5.44
N HIS A 23 -5.67 -13.79 5.89
CA HIS A 23 -5.91 -12.36 5.96
C HIS A 23 -5.35 -11.70 4.71
N ILE A 24 -6.23 -11.07 3.95
CA ILE A 24 -5.92 -10.35 2.71
C ILE A 24 -5.95 -8.87 3.05
N ALA A 25 -4.81 -8.20 2.91
CA ALA A 25 -4.67 -6.76 3.04
C ALA A 25 -4.33 -6.17 1.68
N GLN A 26 -5.26 -5.42 1.11
CA GLN A 26 -5.12 -4.75 -0.17
C GLN A 26 -5.11 -3.24 0.03
N PHE A 27 -4.21 -2.58 -0.70
CA PHE A 27 -4.03 -1.15 -0.64
C PHE A 27 -3.89 -0.60 -2.05
N ASP A 28 -4.72 0.39 -2.34
CA ASP A 28 -4.78 1.06 -3.63
C ASP A 28 -4.56 2.55 -3.41
N VAL A 29 -3.47 3.08 -3.97
CA VAL A 29 -3.09 4.49 -3.84
C VAL A 29 -3.14 5.13 -5.22
N THR A 30 -3.98 6.14 -5.38
CA THR A 30 -4.01 6.98 -6.58
C THR A 30 -3.23 8.26 -6.31
N LEU A 31 -2.21 8.51 -7.13
CA LEU A 31 -1.42 9.74 -7.12
C LEU A 31 -2.03 10.79 -8.06
N ARG A 32 -1.68 12.07 -7.82
CA ARG A 32 -2.21 13.22 -8.56
C ARG A 32 -1.87 13.23 -10.05
N ASN A 33 -0.84 12.50 -10.46
CA ASN A 33 -0.41 12.36 -11.85
C ASN A 33 -1.16 11.24 -12.62
N GLY A 34 -2.24 10.68 -12.04
CA GLY A 34 -3.02 9.59 -12.65
C GLY A 34 -2.43 8.19 -12.46
N LEU A 35 -1.29 8.06 -11.77
CA LEU A 35 -0.69 6.77 -11.49
C LEU A 35 -1.42 6.07 -10.33
N GLN A 36 -1.78 4.81 -10.55
CA GLN A 36 -2.39 3.95 -9.55
C GLN A 36 -1.35 2.93 -9.06
N LEU A 37 -1.08 2.92 -7.76
CA LEU A 37 -0.25 1.94 -7.10
C LEU A 37 -1.16 0.95 -6.39
N HIS A 38 -0.92 -0.33 -6.61
CA HIS A 38 -1.67 -1.41 -6.01
C HIS A 38 -0.70 -2.35 -5.28
N SER A 39 -1.06 -2.74 -4.06
CA SER A 39 -0.33 -3.73 -3.28
C SER A 39 -1.32 -4.60 -2.54
N SER A 40 -1.22 -5.92 -2.72
CA SER A 40 -2.02 -6.90 -1.99
C SER A 40 -1.12 -7.95 -1.36
N GLU A 41 -1.32 -8.22 -0.07
CA GLU A 41 -0.66 -9.31 0.65
C GLU A 41 -1.69 -10.23 1.29
N THR A 42 -1.37 -11.52 1.28
CA THR A 42 -2.15 -12.55 1.95
C THR A 42 -1.27 -13.29 2.93
N THR A 43 -1.60 -13.26 4.22
CA THR A 43 -0.87 -14.03 5.25
C THR A 43 -1.82 -14.59 6.31
N GLU A 44 -1.35 -15.53 7.10
CA GLU A 44 -2.11 -16.15 8.21
C GLU A 44 -2.30 -15.23 9.42
N ASN A 45 -1.65 -14.06 9.43
CA ASN A 45 -1.79 -13.04 10.47
C ASN A 45 -1.95 -11.66 9.83
N MET A 46 -3.03 -10.96 10.17
CA MET A 46 -3.38 -9.64 9.63
C MET A 46 -2.33 -8.57 9.88
N TYR A 47 -1.68 -8.57 11.06
CA TYR A 47 -0.64 -7.59 11.38
C TYR A 47 0.57 -7.75 10.46
N SER A 48 0.96 -9.00 10.19
CA SER A 48 2.01 -9.31 9.22
C SER A 48 1.62 -8.90 7.80
N SER A 49 0.34 -9.09 7.41
CA SER A 49 -0.15 -8.65 6.08
C SER A 49 0.00 -7.15 5.91
N ILE A 50 -0.36 -6.38 6.94
CA ILE A 50 -0.28 -4.92 6.93
C ILE A 50 1.18 -4.46 6.80
N ASP A 51 2.07 -5.01 7.61
CA ASP A 51 3.49 -4.61 7.59
C ASP A 51 4.15 -4.94 6.23
N MET A 52 3.86 -6.13 5.69
CA MET A 52 4.37 -6.53 4.37
C MET A 52 3.80 -5.65 3.25
N ALA A 53 2.49 -5.37 3.27
CA ALA A 53 1.85 -4.54 2.26
C ALA A 53 2.35 -3.08 2.32
N LEU A 54 2.53 -2.56 3.53
CA LEU A 54 3.10 -1.23 3.75
C LEU A 54 4.53 -1.14 3.22
N ALA A 55 5.37 -2.15 3.49
CA ALA A 55 6.74 -2.19 2.99
C ALA A 55 6.82 -2.26 1.46
N LYS A 56 5.92 -3.03 0.81
CA LYS A 56 5.83 -3.07 -0.66
C LYS A 56 5.38 -1.74 -1.26
N MET A 57 4.35 -1.11 -0.70
CA MET A 57 3.94 0.23 -1.12
C MET A 57 5.04 1.26 -0.92
N GLU A 58 5.75 1.24 0.21
CA GLU A 58 6.83 2.19 0.46
C GLU A 58 7.95 2.03 -0.57
N ARG A 59 8.30 0.80 -0.95
CA ARG A 59 9.25 0.55 -2.05
C ARG A 59 8.75 1.09 -3.39
N GLN A 60 7.48 0.89 -3.73
CA GLN A 60 6.89 1.42 -4.97
C GLN A 60 6.92 2.96 -4.98
N VAL A 61 6.53 3.60 -3.88
CA VAL A 61 6.56 5.07 -3.72
C VAL A 61 7.99 5.60 -3.80
N ARG A 62 8.97 4.94 -3.16
CA ARG A 62 10.38 5.34 -3.22
C ARG A 62 10.95 5.23 -4.64
N ARG A 63 10.71 4.11 -5.34
CA ARG A 63 11.11 3.94 -6.75
C ARG A 63 10.50 5.02 -7.64
N TYR A 64 9.25 5.38 -7.37
CA TYR A 64 8.56 6.41 -8.11
C TYR A 64 9.13 7.82 -7.83
N LYS A 65 9.34 8.20 -6.56
CA LYS A 65 10.00 9.47 -6.20
C LYS A 65 11.38 9.58 -6.85
N ALA A 66 12.16 8.50 -6.86
CA ALA A 66 13.47 8.44 -7.49
C ALA A 66 13.45 8.49 -9.03
N ARG A 67 12.29 8.29 -9.68
CA ARG A 67 12.16 8.35 -11.15
C ARG A 67 11.67 9.71 -11.67
N ILE A 68 11.24 10.59 -10.76
CA ILE A 68 10.73 11.93 -11.09
C ILE A 68 11.70 13.03 -10.67
N THR A 69 12.64 12.71 -9.78
CA THR A 69 13.84 13.53 -9.55
C THR A 69 14.90 13.11 -10.57
#